data_AF-A0AAU7JUE1-F1
#
_entry.id   AF-A0AAU7JUE1-F1
#
_cell.length_a   1.000
_cell.length_b   1.000
_cell.length_c   1.000
_cell.angle_alpha   90.00
_cell.angle_beta   90.00
_cell.angle_gamma   90.00
#
_symmetry.space_group_name_H-M   'P 1'
#
loop_
_entity.id
_entity.type
_entity.pdbx_description
1 polymer ?
#
loop_
_entity_poly.entity_id
_entity_poly.type
_entity_poly.pdbx_seq_one_letter_code
_entity_poly.pdbx_strand_id
1 'polypeptide(L)'
;MGIIDKATALRPVGRRTYQPDLKDEQTTRRLVRHEERAPMSTDAEQLADQLIQVLNDADVRAQLANSGPSAAGVYVFGDDPKRPATMLAVLTSTERPKYTWGEFYDHELPIETPVPQVAAAIVNTLESTPEGSS
;
A
#
# COMPACT_ATOMS: atom_id res chain seq x y z
N MET A 1 -5.85 68.93 27.57
CA MET A 1 -5.08 68.91 28.83
C MET A 1 -5.91 68.17 29.86
N GLY A 2 -5.36 67.07 30.41
CA GLY A 2 -5.87 66.36 31.59
C GLY A 2 -7.01 65.37 31.34
N ILE A 3 -7.09 64.18 31.93
CA ILE A 3 -6.25 63.54 32.97
C ILE A 3 -6.42 62.01 32.77
N ILE A 4 -5.30 61.29 32.69
CA ILE A 4 -5.25 59.82 32.77
C ILE A 4 -5.21 59.51 34.26
N ASP A 5 -6.25 58.86 34.80
CA ASP A 5 -6.23 58.41 36.18
C ASP A 5 -5.72 56.97 36.27
N LYS A 6 -4.70 56.78 37.09
CA LYS A 6 -4.05 55.52 37.44
C LYS A 6 -4.56 55.08 38.81
N ALA A 7 -5.06 53.85 38.91
CA ALA A 7 -5.04 53.06 40.16
C ALA A 7 -5.23 51.57 39.79
N THR A 8 -4.17 50.75 39.69
CA THR A 8 -3.56 49.94 40.76
C THR A 8 -4.56 49.38 41.78
N ALA A 9 -4.87 48.08 41.68
CA ALA A 9 -5.27 47.26 42.82
C ALA A 9 -4.78 45.80 42.61
N LEU A 10 -3.91 45.36 43.51
CA LEU A 10 -3.37 44.02 43.64
C LEU A 10 -4.22 43.21 44.65
N ARG A 11 -4.52 41.94 44.29
CA ARG A 11 -4.76 40.73 45.15
C ARG A 11 -6.14 40.58 45.83
N PRO A 12 -6.63 39.35 46.19
CA PRO A 12 -5.88 38.13 46.51
C PRO A 12 -6.39 36.78 45.95
N VAL A 13 -5.60 35.75 46.26
CA VAL A 13 -5.72 34.32 45.97
C VAL A 13 -7.01 33.71 46.54
N GLY A 14 -7.86 33.15 45.68
CA GLY A 14 -8.94 32.23 46.05
C GLY A 14 -8.63 30.82 45.54
N ARG A 15 -8.39 29.89 46.46
CA ARG A 15 -8.15 28.46 46.21
C ARG A 15 -9.33 27.87 45.41
N ARG A 16 -9.11 27.44 44.17
CA ARG A 16 -10.02 26.54 43.48
C ARG A 16 -9.54 25.11 43.75
N THR A 17 -10.30 24.43 44.60
CA THR A 17 -10.18 23.01 44.92
C THR A 17 -10.22 22.18 43.64
N TYR A 18 -9.19 21.37 43.42
CA TYR A 18 -9.14 20.37 42.36
C TYR A 18 -10.09 19.25 42.76
N GLN A 19 -11.08 18.95 41.92
CA GLN A 19 -11.99 17.82 42.10
C GLN A 19 -11.88 16.96 40.84
N PRO A 20 -10.99 15.96 40.80
CA PRO A 20 -11.01 14.94 39.77
C PRO A 20 -11.89 13.80 40.29
N ASP A 21 -13.18 13.87 40.01
CA ASP A 21 -14.01 12.68 40.01
C ASP A 21 -14.29 12.32 38.56
N LEU A 22 -13.59 11.29 38.11
CA LEU A 22 -14.00 10.34 37.08
C LEU A 22 -12.97 9.21 37.16
N LYS A 23 -13.14 8.37 38.19
CA LYS A 23 -12.78 6.97 38.09
C LYS A 23 -13.71 6.38 37.03
N ASP A 24 -13.11 5.91 35.95
CA ASP A 24 -13.28 4.57 35.40
C ASP A 24 -12.78 4.61 33.96
N GLU A 25 -11.59 4.03 33.75
CA GLU A 25 -11.28 3.13 32.63
C GLU A 25 -9.77 2.89 32.60
N GLN A 26 -9.33 2.03 33.52
CA GLN A 26 -8.26 1.12 33.16
C GLN A 26 -8.80 0.21 32.05
N THR A 27 -8.52 0.53 30.79
CA THR A 27 -8.24 -0.44 29.70
C THR A 27 -8.02 0.34 28.41
N THR A 28 -6.80 0.80 28.16
CA THR A 28 -6.29 0.76 26.78
C THR A 28 -4.78 0.53 26.83
N ARG A 29 -4.44 -0.73 27.09
CA ARG A 29 -3.13 -1.28 26.76
C ARG A 29 -2.97 -1.26 25.23
N ARG A 30 -1.73 -0.98 24.80
CA ARG A 30 -1.16 -1.21 23.46
C ARG A 30 -1.76 -0.30 22.39
N LEU A 31 -0.98 0.65 21.86
CA LEU A 31 0.06 0.36 20.87
C LEU A 31 -0.47 -0.60 19.78
N VAL A 32 -1.52 -0.19 19.08
CA VAL A 32 -1.75 -0.63 17.72
C VAL A 32 -1.67 0.62 16.87
N ARG A 33 -0.56 0.70 16.16
CA ARG A 33 -0.36 1.48 14.96
C ARG A 33 -1.48 1.10 13.99
N HIS A 34 -2.65 1.68 14.15
CA HIS A 34 -3.60 1.78 13.05
C HIS A 34 -3.00 2.85 12.14
N GLU A 35 -2.14 2.40 11.23
CA GLU A 35 -2.05 3.04 9.94
C GLU A 35 -3.50 3.22 9.48
N GLU A 36 -3.92 4.48 9.35
CA GLU A 36 -5.07 4.85 8.52
C GLU A 36 -4.85 4.18 7.17
N ARG A 37 -5.41 2.96 7.01
CA ARG A 37 -5.68 2.40 5.68
C ARG A 37 -6.61 3.41 5.03
N ALA A 38 -6.04 4.19 4.11
CA ALA A 38 -6.75 5.11 3.25
C ALA A 38 -7.97 4.40 2.62
N PRO A 39 -9.07 5.12 2.38
CA PRO A 39 -10.29 4.55 1.84
C PRO A 39 -10.01 3.85 0.50
N MET A 40 -10.52 2.63 0.36
CA MET A 40 -10.41 1.74 -0.79
C MET A 40 -10.51 2.51 -2.11
N SER A 41 -9.37 2.83 -2.71
CA SER A 41 -9.31 3.31 -4.07
C SER A 41 -9.22 2.07 -4.97
N THR A 42 -9.49 2.23 -6.25
CA THR A 42 -9.40 1.15 -7.24
C THR A 42 -7.91 0.88 -7.46
N ASP A 43 -7.30 0.25 -6.45
CA ASP A 43 -5.90 0.38 -6.11
C ASP A 43 -5.08 -0.66 -6.85
N ALA A 44 -3.91 -0.24 -7.35
CA ALA A 44 -2.96 -1.14 -7.98
C ALA A 44 -2.66 -2.36 -7.09
N GLU A 45 -2.72 -2.19 -5.76
CA GLU A 45 -2.63 -3.27 -4.77
C GLU A 45 -3.74 -4.32 -4.90
N GLN A 46 -5.01 -3.92 -5.08
CA GLN A 46 -6.11 -4.87 -5.24
C GLN A 46 -5.98 -5.68 -6.54
N LEU A 47 -5.52 -5.04 -7.61
CA LEU A 47 -5.26 -5.73 -8.88
C LEU A 47 -4.05 -6.66 -8.76
N ALA A 48 -3.01 -6.25 -8.03
CA ALA A 48 -1.86 -7.10 -7.74
C ALA A 48 -2.25 -8.32 -6.88
N ASP A 49 -3.07 -8.14 -5.85
CA ASP A 49 -3.56 -9.25 -5.00
C ASP A 49 -4.40 -10.24 -5.80
N GLN A 50 -5.32 -9.76 -6.65
CA GLN A 50 -6.09 -10.63 -7.55
C GLN A 50 -5.18 -11.40 -8.50
N LEU A 51 -4.17 -10.73 -9.06
CA LEU A 51 -3.21 -11.36 -9.97
C LEU A 51 -2.38 -12.43 -9.26
N ILE A 52 -1.90 -12.15 -8.05
CA ILE A 52 -1.18 -13.11 -7.21
C ILE A 52 -2.05 -14.33 -6.93
N GLN A 53 -3.32 -14.13 -6.60
CA GLN A 53 -4.25 -15.24 -6.36
C GLN A 53 -4.38 -16.12 -7.60
N VAL A 54 -4.66 -15.52 -8.77
CA VAL A 54 -4.83 -16.28 -10.02
C VAL A 54 -3.56 -17.01 -10.43
N LEU A 55 -2.38 -16.40 -10.26
CA LEU A 55 -1.10 -17.05 -10.55
C LEU A 55 -0.86 -18.24 -9.62
N ASN A 56 -1.10 -18.08 -8.31
CA ASN A 56 -0.95 -19.18 -7.35
C ASN A 56 -1.96 -20.32 -7.61
N ASP A 57 -3.20 -20.00 -8.03
CA ASP A 57 -4.20 -21.00 -8.41
C ASP A 57 -3.77 -21.77 -9.69
N ALA A 58 -2.90 -21.18 -10.51
CA ALA A 58 -2.27 -21.80 -11.69
C ALA A 58 -0.92 -22.48 -11.37
N ASP A 59 -0.61 -22.71 -10.09
CA ASP A 59 0.66 -23.28 -9.60
C ASP A 59 1.91 -22.43 -9.91
N VAL A 60 1.73 -21.15 -10.25
CA VAL A 60 2.82 -20.19 -10.45
C VAL A 60 2.92 -19.31 -9.22
N ARG A 61 3.99 -19.53 -8.45
CA ARG A 61 4.20 -18.80 -7.21
C ARG A 61 4.38 -17.31 -7.51
N ALA A 62 3.54 -16.48 -6.90
CA ALA A 62 3.62 -15.03 -6.99
C ALA A 62 3.54 -14.38 -5.60
N GLN A 63 4.24 -13.25 -5.41
CA GLN A 63 4.22 -12.48 -4.16
C GLN A 63 4.27 -10.98 -4.43
N LEU A 64 3.62 -10.21 -3.56
CA LEU A 64 3.68 -8.76 -3.59
C LEU A 64 5.11 -8.29 -3.26
N ALA A 65 5.71 -7.52 -4.16
CA ALA A 65 7.04 -6.94 -3.99
C ALA A 65 6.98 -5.62 -3.24
N ASN A 66 6.12 -4.74 -3.72
CA ASN A 66 5.87 -3.40 -3.20
C ASN A 66 4.45 -3.00 -3.60
N SER A 67 3.81 -2.17 -2.80
CA SER A 67 2.51 -1.60 -3.13
C SER A 67 2.45 -0.12 -2.82
N GLY A 68 1.52 0.52 -3.51
CA GLY A 68 1.18 1.92 -3.37
C GLY A 68 -0.16 2.17 -4.08
N PRO A 69 -0.79 3.32 -3.82
CA PRO A 69 -2.13 3.62 -4.35
C PRO A 69 -2.17 3.59 -5.89
N SER A 70 -1.07 3.98 -6.53
CA SER A 70 -0.96 4.17 -7.98
C SER A 70 -0.15 3.11 -8.70
N ALA A 71 0.60 2.30 -7.96
CA ALA A 71 1.50 1.30 -8.52
C ALA A 71 1.73 0.16 -7.53
N ALA A 72 1.73 -1.08 -8.02
CA ALA A 72 2.09 -2.26 -7.25
C ALA A 72 3.01 -3.17 -8.06
N GLY A 73 4.02 -3.74 -7.42
CA GLY A 73 4.90 -4.72 -8.01
C GLY A 73 4.60 -6.12 -7.51
N VAL A 74 4.65 -7.10 -8.40
CA VAL A 74 4.46 -8.52 -8.11
C VAL A 74 5.70 -9.28 -8.59
N TYR A 75 6.35 -9.99 -7.68
CA TYR A 75 7.36 -10.97 -8.03
C TYR A 75 6.68 -12.26 -8.47
N VAL A 76 7.07 -12.77 -9.65
CA VAL A 76 6.62 -14.05 -10.17
C VAL A 76 7.82 -14.99 -10.20
N PHE A 77 7.68 -16.15 -9.58
CA PHE A 77 8.72 -17.15 -9.44
C PHE A 77 8.48 -18.27 -10.45
N GLY A 78 9.56 -18.70 -11.11
CA GLY A 78 9.56 -19.93 -11.90
C GLY A 78 9.91 -21.12 -11.01
N ASP A 79 10.65 -22.09 -11.55
CA ASP A 79 11.06 -23.30 -10.82
C ASP A 79 11.97 -23.03 -9.62
N ASP A 80 12.77 -21.95 -9.64
CA ASP A 80 13.58 -21.54 -8.48
C ASP A 80 12.76 -20.66 -7.52
N PRO A 81 12.37 -21.17 -6.33
CA PRO A 81 11.58 -20.39 -5.37
C PRO A 81 12.40 -19.29 -4.68
N LYS A 82 13.72 -19.24 -4.85
CA LYS A 82 14.61 -18.25 -4.22
C LYS A 82 14.81 -17.01 -5.07
N ARG A 83 14.55 -17.09 -6.37
CA ARG A 83 14.78 -15.99 -7.32
C ARG A 83 13.53 -15.77 -8.16
N PRO A 84 12.95 -14.56 -8.15
CA PRO A 84 11.85 -14.28 -9.07
C PRO A 84 12.35 -14.41 -10.51
N ALA A 85 11.57 -15.09 -11.34
CA ALA A 85 11.83 -15.18 -12.77
C ALA A 85 11.55 -13.84 -13.46
N THR A 86 10.53 -13.12 -12.99
CA THR A 86 10.25 -11.75 -13.44
C THR A 86 9.61 -10.92 -12.32
N MET A 87 9.69 -9.61 -12.48
CA MET A 87 8.86 -8.66 -11.75
C MET A 87 7.79 -8.12 -12.71
N LEU A 88 6.56 -7.99 -12.21
CA LEU A 88 5.46 -7.33 -12.88
C LEU A 88 5.13 -6.04 -12.15
N ALA A 89 4.85 -4.96 -12.87
CA ALA A 89 4.31 -3.72 -12.35
C ALA A 89 2.88 -3.51 -12.84
N VAL A 90 1.97 -3.27 -11.89
CA VAL A 90 0.61 -2.78 -12.10
C VAL A 90 0.66 -1.26 -11.95
N LEU A 91 0.36 -0.51 -13.00
CA LEU A 91 0.41 0.96 -13.01
C LEU A 91 -0.99 1.51 -13.28
N THR A 92 -1.63 2.14 -12.29
CA THR A 92 -3.02 2.63 -12.40
C THR A 92 -3.14 4.15 -12.55
N SER A 93 -2.09 4.91 -12.22
CA SER A 93 -2.12 6.39 -12.29
C SER A 93 -1.16 7.02 -13.30
N THR A 94 -0.66 6.24 -14.26
CA THR A 94 0.09 6.76 -15.40
C THR A 94 -0.84 7.35 -16.47
N GLU A 95 -0.33 8.16 -17.40
CA GLU A 95 -1.12 8.64 -18.55
C GLU A 95 -1.74 7.50 -19.36
N ARG A 96 -1.11 6.32 -19.33
CA ARG A 96 -1.62 5.06 -19.88
C ARG A 96 -1.47 3.97 -18.82
N PRO A 97 -2.51 3.69 -18.02
CA PRO A 97 -2.44 2.64 -17.02
C PRO A 97 -2.33 1.26 -17.68
N LYS A 98 -1.46 0.42 -17.14
CA LYS A 98 -1.03 -0.83 -17.75
C LYS A 98 -0.44 -1.81 -16.74
N TYR A 99 -0.43 -3.07 -17.14
CA TYR A 99 0.45 -4.11 -16.62
C TYR A 99 1.73 -4.13 -17.45
N THR A 100 2.87 -4.34 -16.81
CA THR A 100 4.12 -4.55 -17.53
C THR A 100 5.05 -5.51 -16.80
N TRP A 101 5.77 -6.35 -17.55
CA TRP A 101 6.69 -7.36 -17.00
C TRP A 101 7.81 -7.67 -18.01
N GLY A 102 8.78 -8.49 -17.59
CA GLY A 102 9.97 -8.84 -18.37
C GLY A 102 11.23 -8.12 -17.88
N GLU A 103 12.40 -8.54 -18.38
CA GLU A 103 13.73 -8.03 -17.96
C GLU A 103 13.87 -6.51 -18.14
N PHE A 104 13.14 -5.95 -19.12
CA PHE A 104 13.14 -4.52 -19.43
C PHE A 104 11.73 -3.92 -19.51
N TYR A 105 10.73 -4.54 -18.89
CA TYR A 105 9.33 -4.12 -19.00
C TYR A 105 8.84 -4.11 -20.46
N ASP A 106 9.36 -5.05 -21.26
CA ASP A 106 9.12 -5.15 -22.70
C ASP A 106 7.75 -5.75 -23.05
N HIS A 107 7.11 -6.39 -22.09
CA HIS A 107 5.73 -6.81 -22.20
C HIS A 107 4.80 -5.79 -21.55
N GLU A 108 3.74 -5.42 -22.25
CA GLU A 108 2.74 -4.48 -21.76
C GLU A 108 1.33 -4.94 -22.13
N LEU A 109 0.40 -4.82 -21.18
CA LEU A 109 -1.03 -5.00 -21.41
C LEU A 109 -1.81 -3.83 -20.80
N PRO A 110 -2.89 -3.35 -21.43
CA PRO A 110 -3.74 -2.30 -20.84
C PRO A 110 -4.28 -2.72 -19.46
N ILE A 111 -4.47 -1.77 -18.54
CA ILE A 111 -5.00 -2.07 -17.18
C ILE A 111 -6.40 -2.67 -17.21
N GLU A 112 -7.16 -2.44 -18.29
CA GLU A 112 -8.50 -2.97 -18.50
C GLU A 112 -8.50 -4.46 -18.85
N THR A 113 -7.32 -5.02 -19.14
CA THR A 113 -7.18 -6.45 -19.46
C THR A 113 -7.58 -7.27 -18.24
N PRO A 114 -8.49 -8.25 -18.37
CA PRO A 114 -8.89 -9.09 -17.26
C PRO A 114 -7.68 -9.80 -16.63
N VAL A 115 -7.61 -9.77 -15.30
CA VAL A 115 -6.50 -10.38 -14.53
C VAL A 115 -6.18 -11.82 -14.96
N PRO A 116 -7.16 -12.72 -15.25
CA PRO A 116 -6.85 -14.06 -15.75
C PRO A 116 -6.12 -14.09 -17.10
N GLN A 117 -6.41 -13.13 -17.99
CA GLN A 117 -5.71 -13.03 -19.28
C GLN A 117 -4.28 -12.51 -19.09
N VAL A 118 -4.08 -11.57 -18.17
CA VAL A 118 -2.75 -11.07 -17.80
C VAL A 118 -1.92 -12.20 -17.20
N ALA A 119 -2.50 -12.99 -16.27
CA ALA A 119 -1.84 -14.16 -15.70
C ALA A 119 -1.41 -15.16 -16.78
N ALA A 120 -2.32 -15.53 -17.70
CA ALA A 120 -2.00 -16.44 -18.80
C ALA A 120 -0.87 -15.91 -19.70
N ALA A 121 -0.85 -14.60 -19.99
CA ALA A 121 0.23 -13.99 -20.76
C ALA A 121 1.59 -14.06 -20.06
N ILE A 122 1.62 -13.85 -18.73
CA ILE A 122 2.84 -14.00 -17.92
C ILE A 122 3.33 -15.45 -17.95
N VAL A 123 2.43 -16.41 -17.72
CA VAL A 123 2.79 -17.84 -17.74
C VAL A 123 3.38 -18.23 -19.10
N ASN A 124 2.72 -17.86 -20.19
CA ASN A 124 3.23 -18.11 -21.54
C ASN A 124 4.62 -17.47 -21.78
N THR A 125 4.88 -16.30 -21.18
CA THR A 125 6.18 -15.63 -21.28
C THR A 125 7.26 -16.43 -20.56
N LEU A 126 6.96 -16.92 -19.36
CA LEU A 126 7.87 -17.73 -18.56
C LEU A 126 8.20 -19.07 -19.25
N GLU A 127 7.20 -19.73 -19.84
CA GLU A 127 7.40 -20.97 -20.61
C GLU A 127 8.16 -20.75 -21.92
N SER A 128 8.00 -19.57 -22.53
CA SER A 128 8.66 -19.21 -23.78
C SER A 128 10.08 -18.68 -23.60
N THR A 129 10.53 -18.46 -22.36
CA THR A 129 11.92 -18.08 -22.09
C THR A 129 12.75 -19.36 -22.18
N PRO A 130 13.51 -19.60 -23.26
CA PRO A 130 14.30 -20.82 -23.34
C PRO A 130 15.35 -20.78 -22.24
N GLU A 131 15.25 -21.71 -21.29
CA GLU A 131 16.39 -22.13 -20.49
C GLU A 131 17.52 -22.53 -21.46
N GLY A 132 18.45 -21.62 -21.74
CA GLY A 132 19.54 -21.91 -22.66
C GLY A 132 20.02 -20.71 -23.45
N SER A 133 20.67 -19.77 -22.79
CA SER A 133 21.77 -19.03 -23.41
C SER A 133 22.89 -18.92 -22.39
N SER A 134 23.72 -19.98 -22.45
CA SER A 134 25.12 -20.16 -22.07
C SER A 134 25.77 -19.24 -21.03
#